data_AF-A0A840NT46-F1
#
_entry.id   AF-A0A840NT46-F1
#
_cell.length_a   1.000
_cell.length_b   1.000
_cell.length_c   1.000
_cell.angle_alpha   90.00
_cell.angle_beta   90.00
_cell.angle_gamma   90.00
#
_symmetry.space_group_name_H-M   'P 1'
#
loop_
_entity.id
_entity.type
_entity.pdbx_description
1 polymer ?
#
loop_
_entity_poly.entity_id
_entity_poly.type
_entity_poly.pdbx_seq_one_letter_code
_entity_poly.pdbx_strand_id
1 'polypeptide(L)'
;MRAYVTTDVGQHQMWAAQYYRFDEPKYWMTSDDLGTVGYGLSPAIGVQIGHPDSLVVCIFGDASIQMSIQELATAVQHNAPVKIFILNNRYMGTIRQWQQLLYGNRLSHSYTESMPDFVKLAQAYGAVGIHCSKPDELGDKIQQMIDSDKPFLFNCHVDNLENCFPMIPSGCAHNDMLLPDEAYDEAVANAISAEGQIFVLKLIF
;
A
#
# COMPACT_ATOMS: atom_id res chain seq x y z
N MET A 1 -15.25 -6.57 11.86
CA MET A 1 -15.16 -5.20 12.39
C MET A 1 -15.31 -4.27 11.19
N ARG A 2 -16.17 -3.25 11.28
CA ARG A 2 -16.46 -2.34 10.17
C ARG A 2 -15.45 -1.19 10.18
N ALA A 3 -14.72 -0.98 9.10
CA ALA A 3 -13.74 0.10 8.99
C ALA A 3 -13.85 0.80 7.65
N TYR A 4 -13.76 2.13 7.65
CA TYR A 4 -13.48 2.87 6.43
C TYR A 4 -12.02 2.62 6.05
N VAL A 5 -11.80 2.16 4.82
CA VAL A 5 -10.46 1.88 4.33
C VAL A 5 -10.13 2.86 3.22
N THR A 6 -9.07 3.62 3.45
CA THR A 6 -8.39 4.34 2.38
C THR A 6 -7.10 3.61 2.03
N THR A 7 -6.64 3.77 0.80
CA THR A 7 -5.35 3.23 0.38
C THR A 7 -4.57 4.24 -0.38
N ASP A 8 -3.27 4.11 -0.30
CA ASP A 8 -2.38 4.69 -1.28
C ASP A 8 -2.23 3.75 -2.49
N VAL A 9 -1.32 4.09 -3.41
CA VAL A 9 -1.20 3.40 -4.70
C VAL A 9 -0.02 2.43 -4.72
N GLY A 10 -0.29 1.18 -5.10
CA GLY A 10 0.74 0.14 -5.24
C GLY A 10 0.23 -1.29 -4.99
N GLN A 11 1.12 -2.25 -4.76
CA GLN A 11 0.73 -3.64 -4.45
C GLN A 11 -0.17 -3.74 -3.22
N HIS A 12 0.10 -2.93 -2.20
CA HIS A 12 -0.72 -2.85 -0.99
C HIS A 12 -2.18 -2.44 -1.28
N GLN A 13 -2.41 -1.59 -2.27
CA GLN A 13 -3.74 -1.22 -2.76
C GLN A 13 -4.49 -2.45 -3.29
N MET A 14 -3.81 -3.25 -4.11
CA MET A 14 -4.39 -4.44 -4.72
C MET A 14 -4.65 -5.53 -3.68
N TRP A 15 -3.70 -5.77 -2.77
CA TRP A 15 -3.91 -6.71 -1.67
C TRP A 15 -5.04 -6.29 -0.74
N ALA A 16 -5.15 -4.99 -0.43
CA ALA A 16 -6.29 -4.48 0.33
C ALA A 16 -7.61 -4.76 -0.40
N ALA A 17 -7.68 -4.51 -1.71
CA ALA A 17 -8.88 -4.80 -2.52
C ALA A 17 -9.20 -6.30 -2.63
N GLN A 18 -8.18 -7.17 -2.66
CA GLN A 18 -8.34 -8.62 -2.78
C GLN A 18 -8.75 -9.29 -1.46
N TYR A 19 -8.11 -8.90 -0.36
CA TYR A 19 -8.20 -9.62 0.91
C TYR A 19 -9.14 -8.96 1.93
N TYR A 20 -9.44 -7.66 1.78
CA TYR A 20 -10.41 -7.00 2.63
C TYR A 20 -11.80 -7.02 1.99
N ARG A 21 -12.82 -7.43 2.75
CA ARG A 21 -14.21 -7.45 2.28
C ARG A 21 -14.93 -6.17 2.66
N PHE A 22 -15.53 -5.52 1.67
CA PHE A 22 -16.34 -4.32 1.83
C PHE A 22 -17.81 -4.67 1.73
N ASP A 23 -18.53 -4.61 2.84
CA ASP A 23 -19.95 -4.99 2.89
C ASP A 23 -20.90 -3.82 2.60
N GLU A 24 -20.37 -2.60 2.50
CA GLU A 24 -21.15 -1.37 2.33
C GLU A 24 -20.52 -0.40 1.33
N PRO A 25 -21.35 0.39 0.60
CA PRO A 25 -20.84 1.43 -0.28
C PRO A 25 -20.12 2.52 0.51
N LYS A 26 -19.13 3.17 -0.13
CA LYS A 26 -18.34 4.29 0.45
C LYS A 26 -17.40 3.92 1.60
N TYR A 27 -17.17 2.64 1.85
CA TYR A 27 -16.15 2.15 2.81
C TYR A 27 -14.77 1.93 2.20
N TRP A 28 -14.65 2.08 0.87
CA TRP A 28 -13.41 1.97 0.12
C TRP A 28 -13.12 3.26 -0.63
N MET A 29 -11.98 3.90 -0.35
CA MET A 29 -11.54 5.13 -1.00
C MET A 29 -10.08 5.00 -1.45
N THR A 30 -9.87 4.89 -2.76
CA THR A 30 -8.54 4.80 -3.36
C THR A 30 -8.43 5.70 -4.58
N SER A 31 -7.20 6.12 -4.91
CA SER A 31 -6.89 6.76 -6.19
C SER A 31 -6.57 5.66 -7.21
N ASP A 32 -7.50 5.39 -8.12
CA ASP A 32 -7.37 4.30 -9.10
C ASP A 32 -6.93 4.83 -10.47
N ASP A 33 -7.79 5.62 -11.12
CA ASP A 33 -7.60 6.07 -12.51
C ASP A 33 -6.32 6.91 -12.71
N LEU A 34 -6.13 7.96 -11.90
CA LEU A 34 -4.90 8.76 -11.94
C LEU A 34 -3.74 8.08 -11.21
N GLY A 35 -4.00 7.13 -10.30
CA GLY A 35 -2.96 6.46 -9.52
C GLY A 35 -2.10 7.41 -8.70
N THR A 36 -2.70 8.39 -8.01
CA THR A 36 -1.96 9.41 -7.23
C THR A 36 -1.28 8.81 -5.99
N VAL A 37 0.04 8.67 -6.02
CA VAL A 37 0.85 8.28 -4.86
C VAL A 37 0.86 9.38 -3.80
N GLY A 38 0.69 9.01 -2.52
CA GLY A 38 0.48 9.93 -1.40
C GLY A 38 -0.99 10.27 -1.14
N TYR A 39 -1.93 9.59 -1.82
CA TYR A 39 -3.35 9.90 -1.69
C TYR A 39 -3.92 9.52 -0.33
N GLY A 40 -3.60 8.33 0.20
CA GLY A 40 -4.43 7.66 1.22
C GLY A 40 -4.68 8.44 2.53
N LEU A 41 -3.74 9.25 2.99
CA LEU A 41 -3.79 9.86 4.33
C LEU A 41 -4.77 11.03 4.42
N SER A 42 -4.78 11.93 3.45
CA SER A 42 -5.65 13.12 3.49
C SER A 42 -7.16 12.75 3.48
N PRO A 43 -7.64 11.82 2.62
CA PRO A 43 -8.98 11.29 2.68
C PRO A 43 -9.27 10.56 3.99
N ALA A 44 -8.31 9.79 4.54
CA ALA A 44 -8.52 9.12 5.83
C ALA A 44 -8.82 10.13 6.95
N ILE A 45 -8.07 11.23 6.98
CA ILE A 45 -8.30 12.32 7.93
C ILE A 45 -9.69 12.95 7.70
N GLY A 46 -10.05 13.22 6.44
CA GLY A 46 -11.37 13.76 6.09
C GLY A 46 -12.53 12.84 6.52
N VAL A 47 -12.40 11.54 6.28
CA VAL A 47 -13.38 10.52 6.69
C VAL A 47 -13.46 10.45 8.20
N GLN A 48 -12.33 10.43 8.92
CA GLN A 48 -12.32 10.38 10.38
C GLN A 48 -12.97 11.62 11.00
N ILE A 49 -12.78 12.80 10.40
CA ILE A 49 -13.46 14.03 10.83
C ILE A 49 -14.98 13.95 10.56
N GLY A 50 -15.38 13.40 9.40
CA GLY A 50 -16.80 13.21 9.06
C GLY A 50 -17.49 12.08 9.84
N HIS A 51 -16.72 11.12 10.35
CA HIS A 51 -17.18 9.94 11.07
C HIS A 51 -16.34 9.70 12.35
N PRO A 52 -16.46 10.56 13.38
CA PRO A 52 -15.56 10.57 14.54
C PRO A 52 -15.47 9.25 15.31
N ASP A 53 -16.59 8.52 15.40
CA ASP A 53 -16.68 7.25 16.16
C ASP A 53 -16.35 6.01 15.32
N SER A 54 -15.98 6.19 14.04
CA SER A 54 -15.69 5.08 13.14
C SER A 54 -14.21 4.74 13.12
N LEU A 55 -13.91 3.45 12.95
CA LEU A 55 -12.55 3.00 12.66
C LEU A 55 -12.19 3.39 11.22
N VAL A 56 -11.16 4.23 11.06
CA VAL A 56 -10.61 4.60 9.75
C VAL A 56 -9.18 4.08 9.64
N VAL A 57 -8.95 3.20 8.67
CA VAL A 57 -7.65 2.59 8.40
C VAL A 57 -7.17 3.05 7.04
N CYS A 58 -5.96 3.57 6.98
CA CYS A 58 -5.28 3.90 5.74
C CYS A 58 -4.14 2.91 5.51
N ILE A 59 -4.18 2.18 4.40
CA ILE A 59 -3.13 1.23 4.03
C ILE A 59 -2.15 1.90 3.08
N PHE A 60 -0.86 1.85 3.42
CA PHE A 60 0.22 2.49 2.69
C PHE A 60 1.34 1.50 2.34
N GLY A 61 2.10 1.81 1.30
CA GLY A 61 3.44 1.28 1.11
C GLY A 61 4.47 2.19 1.78
N ASP A 62 5.66 1.66 2.09
CA ASP A 62 6.74 2.43 2.72
C ASP A 62 7.26 3.56 1.84
N ALA A 63 7.37 3.36 0.52
CA ALA A 63 7.75 4.42 -0.40
C ALA A 63 6.67 5.50 -0.56
N SER A 64 5.40 5.09 -0.43
CA SER A 64 4.27 5.91 -0.83
C SER A 64 3.83 6.86 0.30
N ILE A 65 3.93 6.42 1.56
CA ILE A 65 3.66 7.26 2.74
C ILE A 65 4.56 8.51 2.80
N GLN A 66 5.78 8.42 2.28
CA GLN A 66 6.75 9.53 2.28
C GLN A 66 6.27 10.75 1.49
N MET A 67 5.32 10.58 0.56
CA MET A 67 4.74 11.69 -0.21
C MET A 67 3.83 12.59 0.64
N SER A 68 3.22 12.03 1.69
CA SER A 68 2.17 12.69 2.47
C SER A 68 2.34 12.56 3.98
N ILE A 69 3.48 12.07 4.48
CA ILE A 69 3.69 11.78 5.91
C ILE A 69 3.52 13.01 6.81
N GLN A 70 3.77 14.21 6.28
CA GLN A 70 3.55 15.48 6.96
C GLN A 70 2.09 15.68 7.42
N GLU A 71 1.12 15.02 6.79
CA GLU A 71 -0.29 15.09 7.19
C GLU A 71 -0.57 14.39 8.54
N LEU A 72 0.40 13.67 9.11
CA LEU A 72 0.34 13.28 10.52
C LEU A 72 0.19 14.49 11.44
N ALA A 73 0.81 15.63 11.11
CA ALA A 73 0.62 16.87 11.86
C ALA A 73 -0.84 17.34 11.82
N THR A 74 -1.48 17.23 10.66
CA THR A 74 -2.91 17.53 10.47
C THR A 74 -3.78 16.59 11.31
N ALA A 75 -3.52 15.28 11.26
CA ALA A 75 -4.26 14.30 12.05
C ALA A 75 -4.17 14.58 13.56
N VAL A 76 -2.97 14.92 14.05
CA VAL A 76 -2.75 15.29 15.45
C VAL A 76 -3.45 16.60 15.80
N GLN A 77 -3.32 17.65 14.98
CA GLN A 77 -3.95 18.95 15.19
C GLN A 77 -5.48 18.84 15.34
N HIS A 78 -6.09 17.96 14.55
CA HIS A 78 -7.53 17.76 14.53
C HIS A 78 -8.01 16.61 15.43
N ASN A 79 -7.14 16.01 16.24
CA ASN A 79 -7.44 14.84 17.06
C ASN A 79 -8.16 13.74 16.27
N ALA A 80 -7.74 13.49 15.03
CA ALA A 80 -8.31 12.48 14.15
C ALA A 80 -7.57 11.16 14.35
N PRO A 81 -8.13 10.15 15.04
CA PRO A 81 -7.41 8.93 15.44
C PRO A 81 -7.23 7.91 14.28
N VAL A 82 -6.87 8.38 13.09
CA VAL A 82 -6.65 7.55 11.90
C VAL A 82 -5.58 6.49 12.13
N LYS A 83 -5.80 5.29 11.59
CA LYS A 83 -4.88 4.15 11.71
C LYS A 83 -4.11 4.00 10.40
N ILE A 84 -2.82 4.32 10.41
CA ILE A 84 -1.94 4.23 9.24
C ILE A 84 -1.21 2.88 9.30
N PHE A 85 -1.53 1.99 8.39
CA PHE A 85 -0.96 0.64 8.31
C PHE A 85 -0.01 0.55 7.11
N ILE A 86 1.29 0.55 7.36
CA ILE A 86 2.32 0.48 6.33
C ILE A 86 2.69 -0.98 6.10
N LEU A 87 2.52 -1.45 4.86
CA LEU A 87 3.12 -2.68 4.35
C LEU A 87 4.51 -2.33 3.82
N ASN A 88 5.51 -2.46 4.69
CA ASN A 88 6.89 -2.08 4.42
C ASN A 88 7.64 -3.26 3.82
N ASN A 89 7.80 -3.21 2.50
CA ASN A 89 8.53 -4.22 1.74
C ASN A 89 9.90 -3.67 1.25
N ARG A 90 10.21 -2.39 1.54
CA ARG A 90 11.45 -1.67 1.17
C ARG A 90 11.61 -1.38 -0.32
N TYR A 91 10.57 -1.59 -1.12
CA TYR A 91 10.57 -1.38 -2.55
C TYR A 91 9.35 -0.57 -2.99
N MET A 92 9.46 0.07 -4.15
CA MET A 92 8.30 0.45 -4.94
C MET A 92 7.70 -0.82 -5.57
N GLY A 93 6.99 -1.61 -4.76
CA GLY A 93 6.63 -3.01 -5.05
C GLY A 93 6.01 -3.24 -6.43
N THR A 94 5.07 -2.38 -6.87
CA THR A 94 4.46 -2.48 -8.19
C THR A 94 5.50 -2.31 -9.30
N ILE A 95 6.36 -1.29 -9.18
CA ILE A 95 7.43 -1.03 -10.15
C ILE A 95 8.45 -2.18 -10.16
N ARG A 96 8.81 -2.69 -8.97
CA ARG A 96 9.70 -3.85 -8.84
C ARG A 96 9.10 -5.10 -9.50
N GLN A 97 7.82 -5.38 -9.30
CA GLN A 97 7.12 -6.48 -9.97
C GLN A 97 7.22 -6.33 -11.49
N TRP A 98 6.87 -5.16 -12.06
CA TRP A 98 7.00 -4.95 -13.50
C TRP A 98 8.45 -5.08 -14.00
N GLN A 99 9.44 -4.59 -13.24
CA GLN A 99 10.86 -4.74 -13.56
C GLN A 99 11.31 -6.22 -13.58
N GLN A 100 10.82 -7.00 -12.63
CA GLN A 100 11.02 -8.45 -12.59
C GLN A 100 10.40 -9.10 -13.83
N LEU A 101 9.11 -8.84 -14.07
CA LEU A 101 8.34 -9.55 -15.08
C LEU A 101 8.74 -9.18 -16.51
N LEU A 102 9.07 -7.92 -16.78
CA LEU A 102 9.23 -7.40 -18.15
C LEU A 102 10.66 -7.05 -18.54
N TYR A 103 11.55 -6.84 -17.58
CA TYR A 103 12.85 -6.22 -17.84
C TYR A 103 14.01 -7.08 -17.35
N GLY A 104 13.83 -8.40 -17.31
CA GLY A 104 14.85 -9.36 -16.89
C GLY A 104 15.35 -9.09 -15.48
N ASN A 105 14.45 -8.66 -14.59
CA ASN A 105 14.75 -8.33 -13.19
C ASN A 105 15.79 -7.21 -13.01
N ARG A 106 15.87 -6.27 -13.95
CA ARG A 106 16.72 -5.08 -13.84
C ARG A 106 16.05 -4.02 -12.96
N LEU A 107 16.37 -4.06 -11.66
CA LEU A 107 15.86 -3.11 -10.68
C LEU A 107 16.47 -1.72 -10.88
N SER A 108 15.71 -0.79 -11.44
CA SER A 108 16.15 0.59 -11.69
C SER A 108 15.37 1.55 -10.79
N HIS A 109 16.04 2.08 -9.76
CA HIS A 109 15.51 3.07 -8.82
C HIS A 109 14.19 2.71 -8.12
N SER A 110 13.84 1.41 -8.06
CA SER A 110 12.66 0.89 -7.36
C SER A 110 12.94 0.45 -5.91
N TYR A 111 14.17 0.67 -5.45
CA TYR A 111 14.65 0.38 -4.10
C TYR A 111 15.17 1.66 -3.43
N THR A 112 15.03 1.78 -2.11
CA THR A 112 15.55 2.93 -1.38
C THR A 112 16.11 2.51 -0.01
N GLU A 113 17.44 2.57 0.14
CA GLU A 113 18.13 2.31 1.42
C GLU A 113 17.87 3.40 2.45
N SER A 114 17.59 4.63 1.99
CA SER A 114 17.50 5.83 2.83
C SER A 114 16.12 6.03 3.47
N MET A 115 15.33 4.96 3.63
CA MET A 115 14.02 5.09 4.28
C MET A 115 14.19 5.51 5.75
N PRO A 116 13.36 6.43 6.26
CA PRO A 116 13.45 6.91 7.62
C PRO A 116 12.89 5.88 8.60
N ASP A 117 13.18 6.11 9.88
CA ASP A 117 12.52 5.40 10.97
C ASP A 117 11.09 5.94 11.14
N PHE A 118 10.11 5.27 10.53
CA PHE A 118 8.71 5.69 10.56
C PHE A 118 8.13 5.76 11.98
N VAL A 119 8.62 4.94 12.90
CA VAL A 119 8.19 4.98 14.31
C VAL A 119 8.62 6.28 14.96
N LYS A 120 9.89 6.68 14.77
CA LYS A 120 10.39 7.96 15.26
C LYS A 120 9.71 9.14 14.60
N LEU A 121 9.42 9.07 13.30
CA LEU A 121 8.68 10.12 12.60
C LEU A 121 7.27 10.30 13.18
N ALA A 122 6.52 9.21 13.39
CA ALA A 122 5.21 9.27 14.03
C ALA A 122 5.27 9.95 15.40
N GLN A 123 6.23 9.54 16.23
CA GLN A 123 6.45 10.13 17.55
C GLN A 123 6.82 11.62 17.47
N ALA A 124 7.62 12.03 16.49
CA ALA A 124 8.00 13.42 16.27
C ALA A 124 6.79 14.31 15.92
N TYR A 125 5.79 13.78 15.21
CA TYR A 125 4.53 14.46 14.96
C TYR A 125 3.56 14.45 16.15
N GLY A 126 3.81 13.65 17.18
CA GLY A 126 2.90 13.44 18.32
C GLY A 126 1.91 12.29 18.15
N ALA A 127 2.07 11.49 17.11
CA ALA A 127 1.33 10.25 16.87
C ALA A 127 1.98 9.06 17.61
N VAL A 128 1.24 7.96 17.74
CA VAL A 128 1.83 6.69 18.21
C VAL A 128 2.48 5.98 17.03
N GLY A 129 3.67 5.44 17.20
CA GLY A 129 4.37 4.65 16.19
C GLY A 129 4.77 3.31 16.78
N ILE A 130 4.47 2.21 16.08
CA ILE A 130 5.00 0.89 16.40
C ILE A 130 5.55 0.21 15.16
N HIS A 131 6.42 -0.77 15.40
CA HIS A 131 6.97 -1.63 14.38
C HIS A 131 6.58 -3.09 14.66
N CYS A 132 6.25 -3.84 13.61
CA CYS A 132 5.94 -5.27 13.66
C CYS A 132 6.77 -6.00 12.60
N SER A 133 7.47 -7.06 13.01
CA SER A 133 8.29 -7.89 12.11
C SER A 133 8.11 -9.39 12.32
N LYS A 134 7.30 -9.81 13.31
CA LYS A 134 6.99 -11.23 13.51
C LYS A 134 5.50 -11.48 13.31
N PRO A 135 5.09 -12.59 12.68
CA PRO A 135 3.68 -12.91 12.50
C PRO A 135 2.91 -13.17 13.81
N ASP A 136 3.58 -13.70 14.83
CA ASP A 136 2.97 -14.06 16.12
C ASP A 136 2.55 -12.85 16.97
N GLU A 137 3.20 -11.70 16.80
CA GLU A 137 2.84 -10.44 17.47
C GLU A 137 1.81 -9.59 16.69
N LEU A 138 1.47 -9.98 15.45
CA LEU A 138 0.67 -9.15 14.55
C LEU A 138 -0.72 -8.87 15.10
N GLY A 139 -1.40 -9.88 15.64
CA GLY A 139 -2.75 -9.75 16.19
C GLY A 139 -2.81 -8.77 17.36
N ASP A 140 -1.92 -8.95 18.35
CA ASP A 140 -1.87 -8.12 19.55
C ASP A 140 -1.54 -6.65 19.21
N LYS A 141 -0.60 -6.43 18.29
CA LYS A 141 -0.23 -5.08 17.86
C LYS A 141 -1.32 -4.41 17.03
N ILE A 142 -2.08 -5.16 16.21
CA ILE A 142 -3.24 -4.62 15.49
C ILE A 142 -4.31 -4.19 16.49
N GLN A 143 -4.55 -4.98 17.52
CA GLN A 143 -5.49 -4.62 18.58
C GLN A 143 -5.04 -3.34 19.30
N GLN A 144 -3.75 -3.24 19.64
CA GLN A 144 -3.15 -2.02 20.21
C GLN A 144 -3.37 -0.78 19.32
N MET A 145 -3.23 -0.92 18.00
CA MET A 145 -3.49 0.16 17.04
C MET A 145 -4.96 0.59 17.05
N ILE A 146 -5.88 -0.37 17.03
CA ILE A 146 -7.32 -0.13 17.00
C ILE A 146 -7.78 0.58 18.29
N ASP A 147 -7.28 0.15 19.44
CA ASP A 147 -7.69 0.66 20.76
C ASP A 147 -7.15 2.06 21.08
N SER A 148 -6.20 2.57 20.29
CA SER A 148 -5.64 3.90 20.52
C SER A 148 -6.62 5.02 20.14
N ASP A 149 -6.67 6.06 20.95
CA ASP A 149 -7.40 7.31 20.71
C ASP A 149 -6.57 8.38 19.97
N LYS A 150 -5.36 8.02 19.52
CA LYS A 150 -4.44 8.90 18.80
C LYS A 150 -4.27 8.45 17.35
N PRO A 151 -3.79 9.34 16.46
CA PRO A 151 -3.24 8.91 15.18
C PRO A 151 -2.16 7.86 15.44
N PHE A 152 -2.22 6.76 14.69
CA PHE A 152 -1.41 5.59 14.97
C PHE A 152 -0.75 5.08 13.70
N LEU A 153 0.58 5.01 13.69
CA LEU A 153 1.38 4.46 12.59
C LEU A 153 1.87 3.07 12.97
N PHE A 154 1.45 2.09 12.18
CA PHE A 154 1.85 0.69 12.27
C PHE A 154 2.80 0.38 11.10
N ASN A 155 4.09 0.20 11.39
CA ASN A 155 5.08 -0.20 10.40
C ASN A 155 5.25 -1.72 10.37
N CYS A 156 4.56 -2.40 9.46
CA CYS A 156 4.60 -3.86 9.27
C CYS A 156 5.66 -4.24 8.25
N HIS A 157 6.71 -4.97 8.63
CA HIS A 157 7.62 -5.55 7.65
C HIS A 157 6.97 -6.78 7.02
N VAL A 158 7.03 -6.83 5.69
CA VAL A 158 6.51 -7.93 4.87
C VAL A 158 7.57 -8.40 3.90
N ASP A 159 7.35 -9.55 3.26
CA ASP A 159 8.26 -10.08 2.25
C ASP A 159 8.43 -9.10 1.08
N ASN A 160 9.69 -8.85 0.75
CA ASN A 160 10.09 -7.81 -0.21
C ASN A 160 9.94 -8.22 -1.67
N LEU A 161 9.94 -9.53 -1.94
CA LEU A 161 9.84 -10.11 -3.28
C LEU A 161 8.43 -10.58 -3.65
N GLU A 162 7.45 -10.41 -2.76
CA GLU A 162 6.10 -10.87 -3.02
C GLU A 162 5.49 -10.12 -4.22
N ASN A 163 4.82 -10.86 -5.10
CA ASN A 163 4.15 -10.34 -6.29
C ASN A 163 2.63 -10.31 -6.06
N CYS A 164 1.95 -9.37 -6.72
CA CYS A 164 0.50 -9.31 -6.69
C CYS A 164 -0.07 -10.14 -7.85
N PHE A 165 -0.83 -11.16 -7.51
CA PHE A 165 -1.55 -12.04 -8.43
C PHE A 165 -3.01 -12.24 -7.97
N PRO A 166 -3.92 -12.68 -8.85
CA PRO A 166 -3.71 -12.86 -10.29
C PRO A 166 -3.47 -11.55 -11.03
N MET A 167 -2.83 -11.62 -12.20
CA MET A 167 -2.50 -10.43 -13.01
C MET A 167 -2.83 -10.70 -14.48
N ILE A 168 -3.57 -9.79 -15.11
CA ILE A 168 -3.74 -9.77 -16.57
C ILE A 168 -2.72 -8.80 -17.14
N PRO A 169 -1.76 -9.25 -17.96
CA PRO A 169 -0.84 -8.36 -18.66
C PRO A 169 -1.55 -7.29 -19.50
N SER A 170 -0.89 -6.14 -19.64
CA SER A 170 -1.40 -5.07 -20.51
C SER A 170 -1.55 -5.57 -21.95
N GLY A 171 -2.77 -5.43 -22.50
CA GLY A 171 -3.12 -5.85 -23.86
C GLY A 171 -3.63 -7.29 -23.99
N CYS A 172 -3.67 -8.07 -22.91
CA CYS A 172 -4.18 -9.45 -22.91
C CYS A 172 -5.68 -9.53 -22.59
N ALA A 173 -6.32 -10.65 -22.93
CA ALA A 173 -7.73 -10.88 -22.64
C ALA A 173 -7.95 -11.25 -21.16
N HIS A 174 -9.18 -11.14 -20.66
CA HIS A 174 -9.49 -11.40 -19.25
C HIS A 174 -9.22 -12.85 -18.81
N ASN A 175 -9.24 -13.79 -19.76
CA ASN A 175 -8.94 -15.20 -19.55
C ASN A 175 -7.45 -15.55 -19.72
N ASP A 176 -6.59 -14.59 -20.06
CA ASP A 176 -5.14 -14.75 -20.20
C ASP A 176 -4.45 -14.25 -18.92
N MET A 177 -4.87 -14.81 -17.79
CA MET A 177 -4.50 -14.36 -16.47
C MET A 177 -3.29 -15.15 -15.95
N LEU A 178 -2.26 -14.44 -15.48
CA LEU A 178 -1.12 -15.05 -14.80
C LEU A 178 -1.52 -15.40 -13.36
N LEU A 179 -1.39 -16.68 -13.03
CA LEU A 179 -1.58 -17.20 -11.69
C LEU A 179 -0.23 -17.30 -10.92
N PRO A 180 -0.25 -17.32 -9.58
CA PRO A 180 0.98 -17.41 -8.78
C PRO A 180 1.89 -18.58 -9.17
N ASP A 181 1.31 -19.74 -9.44
CA ASP A 181 2.02 -20.98 -9.77
C ASP A 181 2.59 -20.98 -11.21
N GLU A 182 2.17 -20.04 -12.05
CA GLU A 182 2.56 -19.93 -13.46
C GLU A 182 3.58 -18.80 -13.69
N ALA A 183 3.85 -17.99 -12.67
CA ALA A 183 4.72 -16.83 -12.73
C ALA A 183 6.21 -17.20 -12.61
N TYR A 184 6.72 -18.00 -13.55
CA TYR A 184 8.16 -18.23 -13.74
C TYR A 184 8.74 -17.27 -14.78
N ASP A 185 10.02 -16.91 -14.66
CA ASP A 185 10.69 -15.92 -15.50
C ASP A 185 10.44 -16.10 -17.01
N GLU A 186 10.40 -17.34 -17.53
CA GLU A 186 10.14 -17.63 -18.96
C GLU A 186 8.67 -17.44 -19.38
N ALA A 187 7.71 -17.86 -18.54
CA ALA A 187 6.29 -17.73 -18.83
C ALA A 187 5.88 -16.25 -18.82
N VAL A 188 6.43 -15.51 -17.87
CA VAL A 188 6.18 -14.08 -17.71
C VAL A 188 6.86 -13.25 -18.80
N ALA A 189 8.12 -13.55 -19.16
CA ALA A 189 8.83 -12.81 -20.21
C ALA A 189 8.13 -12.89 -21.58
N ASN A 190 7.37 -13.96 -21.83
CA ASN A 190 6.59 -14.16 -23.05
C ASN A 190 5.11 -13.75 -22.94
N ALA A 191 4.62 -13.43 -21.74
CA ALA A 191 3.20 -13.14 -21.49
C ALA A 191 2.77 -11.75 -21.98
N ILE A 192 3.71 -10.84 -22.22
CA ILE A 192 3.42 -9.43 -22.55
C ILE A 192 4.03 -9.11 -23.90
N SER A 193 3.20 -8.65 -24.84
CA SER A 193 3.68 -8.27 -26.18
C SER A 193 4.65 -7.08 -26.10
N ALA A 194 5.49 -6.92 -27.13
CA ALA A 194 6.38 -5.76 -27.25
C ALA A 194 5.61 -4.41 -27.17
N GLU A 195 4.37 -4.39 -27.67
CA GLU A 195 3.47 -3.23 -27.57
C GLU A 195 3.02 -2.99 -26.12
N GLY A 196 2.71 -4.06 -25.39
CA GLY A 196 2.38 -4.01 -23.95
C GLY A 196 3.54 -3.49 -23.10
N GLN A 197 4.78 -3.92 -23.39
CA GLN A 197 5.98 -3.41 -22.71
C GLN A 197 6.19 -1.90 -22.93
N ILE A 198 5.88 -1.38 -24.12
CA ILE A 198 5.95 0.06 -24.42
C ILE A 198 4.86 0.85 -23.71
N PHE A 199 3.66 0.27 -23.55
CA PHE A 199 2.56 0.93 -22.85
C PHE A 199 2.85 1.10 -21.35
N VAL A 200 3.43 0.07 -20.72
CA VAL A 200 3.88 0.12 -19.32
C VAL A 200 4.96 1.20 -19.14
N LEU A 201 5.90 1.36 -20.09
CA LEU A 201 6.90 2.43 -20.06
C LEU A 201 6.29 3.84 -20.07
N LYS A 202 5.26 4.09 -20.89
CA LYS A 202 4.60 5.41 -20.99
C LYS A 202 3.74 5.77 -19.77
N LEU A 203 3.37 4.79 -18.96
CA LEU A 203 2.61 5.00 -17.73
C LEU A 203 3.53 5.20 -16.51
N ILE A 204 4.76 4.73 -16.59
CA ILE A 204 5.74 4.74 -15.49
C ILE A 204 6.75 5.91 -15.62
N PHE A 205 6.95 6.45 -16.83
CA PHE A 205 7.82 7.59 -17.14
C PHE A 205 7.10 8.62 -18.02
#